data_AF-A0A7J8R9B6-F1
#
_entry.id   AF-A0A7J8R9B6-F1
#
_cell.length_a   1.000
_cell.length_b   1.000
_cell.length_c   1.000
_cell.angle_alpha   90.00
_cell.angle_beta   90.00
_cell.angle_gamma   90.00
#
_symmetry.space_group_name_H-M   'P 1'
#
loop_
_entity.id
_entity.type
_entity.pdbx_description
1 polymer ?
#
loop_
_entity_poly.entity_id
_entity_poly.type
_entity_poly.pdbx_seq_one_letter_code
_entity_poly.pdbx_strand_id
1 'polypeptide(L)'
;MATLSHDLTIEILRGLSVKDLLRFKCVSKLWCSSIDDPYFIKLHLSHSLKTNTNHSLILRRWGYDFLSVNYDSLKTTQVINPPLTNSRIKILGSCNGLLALIDDKDRIFLWNPSTRKSQVLPSTEIEFSSTSISSAPSTYYGFGYEPISDDYKLVRMVQSHGNNDEYFHSEAKVYSLRSNCWRRIKDVCFYLKFNRKFGFLANNALHWMVFKTPQSDNRNLVGFNLGSEEFRFLELPDFCLDKLFWFGIKAMGGDLCLTATYREINNVVVDVWIMKEYGVKQSWIKSISWNEPHNISDSPVAAPLAFSKNGNKVLFNIAYKWCHLRKRGGKFVWYDLGSQRVENVGNRQIPTSFDVDLFVDSLVPLNSNAQQ
;
A
#
# COMPACT_ATOMS: atom_id res chain seq x y z
N MET A 1 -23.62 39.67 17.21
CA MET A 1 -23.40 38.34 16.60
C MET A 1 -22.47 37.57 17.52
N ALA A 2 -22.88 36.41 18.02
CA ALA A 2 -22.00 35.57 18.82
C ALA A 2 -20.90 34.99 17.89
N THR A 3 -19.65 35.34 18.16
CA THR A 3 -18.51 34.78 17.43
C THR A 3 -18.15 33.44 18.04
N LEU A 4 -18.23 32.37 17.24
CA LEU A 4 -17.70 31.06 17.62
C LEU A 4 -16.19 31.20 17.89
N SER A 5 -15.67 30.59 18.95
CA SER A 5 -14.23 30.65 19.23
C SER A 5 -13.44 29.94 18.11
N HIS A 6 -12.17 30.31 17.97
CA HIS A 6 -11.28 29.68 16.99
C HIS A 6 -11.16 28.16 17.25
N ASP A 7 -11.00 27.76 18.52
CA ASP A 7 -10.88 26.35 18.90
C ASP A 7 -12.13 25.54 18.54
N LEU A 8 -13.32 26.08 18.79
CA LEU A 8 -14.58 25.43 18.38
C LEU A 8 -14.70 25.33 16.86
N THR A 9 -14.19 26.33 16.13
CA THR A 9 -14.14 26.27 14.67
C THR A 9 -13.23 25.14 14.20
N ILE A 10 -12.04 25.02 14.77
CA ILE A 10 -11.09 23.93 14.46
C ILE A 10 -11.70 22.56 14.75
N GLU A 11 -12.38 22.40 15.89
CA GLU A 11 -13.07 21.17 16.26
C GLU A 11 -14.18 20.79 15.27
N ILE A 12 -14.97 21.75 14.82
CA ILE A 12 -15.99 21.53 13.77
C ILE A 12 -15.32 21.11 12.46
N LEU A 13 -14.32 21.88 12.00
CA LEU A 13 -13.61 21.61 10.75
C LEU A 13 -12.92 20.24 10.77
N ARG A 14 -12.35 19.84 11.91
CA ARG A 14 -11.67 18.55 12.07
C ARG A 14 -12.57 17.35 11.75
N GLY A 15 -13.87 17.46 12.02
CA GLY A 15 -14.85 16.40 11.77
C GLY A 15 -15.35 16.33 10.32
N LEU A 16 -14.98 17.28 9.46
CA LEU A 16 -15.49 17.36 8.09
C LEU A 16 -14.69 16.51 7.11
N SER A 17 -15.31 16.20 5.98
CA SER A 17 -14.62 15.56 4.86
C SER A 17 -13.62 16.53 4.21
N VAL A 18 -12.56 16.01 3.60
CA VAL A 18 -11.58 16.84 2.87
C VAL A 18 -12.26 17.63 1.74
N LYS A 19 -13.27 17.04 1.09
CA LYS A 19 -14.03 17.71 0.04
C LYS A 19 -14.77 18.94 0.56
N ASP A 20 -15.37 18.84 1.74
CA ASP A 20 -16.08 19.97 2.36
C ASP A 20 -15.11 21.02 2.87
N LEU A 21 -13.98 20.61 3.46
CA LEU A 21 -12.90 21.52 3.84
C LEU A 21 -12.39 22.34 2.66
N LEU A 22 -12.13 21.70 1.52
CA LEU A 22 -11.68 22.40 0.31
C LEU A 22 -12.72 23.41 -0.20
N ARG A 23 -14.02 23.10 -0.09
CA ARG A 23 -15.11 24.05 -0.40
C ARG A 23 -15.15 25.20 0.60
N PHE A 24 -14.96 24.90 1.87
CA PHE A 24 -15.08 25.85 2.97
C PHE A 24 -13.94 26.86 3.05
N LYS A 25 -12.84 26.65 2.32
CA LYS A 25 -11.82 27.69 2.10
C LYS A 25 -12.38 28.99 1.52
N CYS A 26 -13.48 28.95 0.76
CA CYS A 26 -14.08 30.17 0.20
C CYS A 26 -14.99 30.94 1.17
N VAL A 27 -15.30 30.38 2.35
CA VAL A 27 -16.23 31.00 3.32
C VAL A 27 -15.63 32.23 3.98
N SER A 28 -14.35 32.18 4.38
CA SER A 28 -13.63 33.32 4.94
C SER A 28 -12.12 33.16 4.86
N LYS A 29 -11.36 34.26 4.96
CA LYS A 29 -9.89 34.22 5.04
C LYS A 29 -9.39 33.44 6.27
N LEU A 30 -10.10 33.54 7.39
CA LEU A 30 -9.76 32.82 8.61
C LEU A 30 -9.92 31.31 8.42
N TRP A 31 -10.99 30.86 7.75
CA TRP A 31 -11.21 29.44 7.47
C TRP A 31 -10.19 28.92 6.47
N CYS A 32 -9.90 29.68 5.41
CA CYS A 32 -8.86 29.33 4.45
C CYS A 32 -7.50 29.11 5.13
N SER A 33 -7.04 30.09 5.91
CA SER A 33 -5.77 30.00 6.65
C SER A 33 -5.76 28.88 7.69
N SER A 34 -6.87 28.62 8.39
CA SER A 34 -6.98 27.51 9.34
C SER A 34 -6.88 26.15 8.66
N ILE A 35 -7.45 26.00 7.45
CA ILE A 35 -7.44 24.74 6.70
C ILE A 35 -6.09 24.51 6.03
N ASP A 36 -5.39 25.58 5.64
CA ASP A 36 -4.02 25.53 5.08
C ASP A 36 -2.93 25.40 6.15
N ASP A 37 -3.27 25.55 7.42
CA ASP A 37 -2.32 25.44 8.52
C ASP A 37 -1.75 24.01 8.65
N PRO A 38 -0.41 23.83 8.68
CA PRO A 38 0.20 22.51 8.78
C PRO A 38 -0.20 21.72 10.02
N TYR A 39 -0.46 22.39 11.15
CA TYR A 39 -0.91 21.74 12.37
C TYR A 39 -2.34 21.20 12.20
N PHE A 40 -3.25 22.00 11.63
CA PHE A 40 -4.60 21.52 11.30
C PHE A 40 -4.57 20.34 10.33
N ILE A 41 -3.73 20.36 9.29
CA ILE A 41 -3.61 19.26 8.33
C ILE A 41 -3.20 17.95 9.03
N LYS A 42 -2.20 18.01 9.92
CA LYS A 42 -1.77 16.84 10.71
C LYS A 42 -2.85 16.39 11.70
N LEU A 43 -3.52 17.34 12.34
CA LEU A 43 -4.61 17.07 13.28
C LEU A 43 -5.80 16.38 12.57
N HIS A 44 -6.20 16.85 11.40
CA HIS A 44 -7.27 16.26 10.59
C HIS A 44 -6.91 14.87 10.07
N LEU A 45 -5.69 14.69 9.57
CA LEU A 45 -5.21 13.40 9.11
C LEU A 45 -5.14 12.37 10.25
N SER A 46 -4.52 12.73 11.39
CA SER A 46 -4.45 11.85 12.56
C SER A 46 -5.82 11.49 13.09
N HIS A 47 -6.76 12.44 13.10
CA HIS A 47 -8.16 12.17 13.42
C HIS A 47 -8.80 11.16 12.45
N SER A 48 -8.57 11.34 11.14
CA SER A 48 -9.09 10.44 10.10
C SER A 48 -8.54 9.01 10.23
N LEU A 49 -7.24 8.86 10.50
CA LEU A 49 -6.59 7.58 10.76
C LEU A 49 -7.12 6.91 12.04
N LYS A 50 -7.28 7.67 13.13
CA LYS A 50 -7.76 7.14 14.42
C LYS A 50 -9.23 6.72 14.39
N THR A 51 -10.06 7.44 13.64
CA THR A 51 -11.52 7.21 13.57
C THR A 51 -11.94 6.39 12.35
N ASN A 52 -11.01 5.97 11.49
CA ASN A 52 -11.28 5.33 10.20
C ASN A 52 -12.26 6.13 9.31
N THR A 53 -12.24 7.45 9.43
CA THR A 53 -13.03 8.36 8.58
C THR A 53 -12.22 8.78 7.36
N ASN A 54 -12.87 9.32 6.32
CA ASN A 54 -12.21 9.74 5.07
C ASN A 54 -11.46 8.63 4.31
N HIS A 55 -11.69 7.35 4.63
CA HIS A 55 -11.07 6.24 3.92
C HIS A 55 -11.89 5.83 2.68
N SER A 56 -11.17 5.49 1.62
CA SER A 56 -11.70 4.90 0.40
C SER A 56 -10.75 3.83 -0.12
N LEU A 57 -11.25 2.99 -1.02
CA LEU A 57 -10.43 2.10 -1.84
C LEU A 57 -10.18 2.78 -3.17
N ILE A 58 -8.94 2.73 -3.62
CA ILE A 58 -8.57 3.14 -4.96
C ILE A 58 -8.44 1.88 -5.79
N LEU A 59 -9.37 1.71 -6.74
CA LEU A 59 -9.36 0.60 -7.67
C LEU A 59 -8.74 1.06 -8.99
N ARG A 60 -7.69 0.37 -9.42
CA ARG A 60 -7.06 0.62 -10.71
C ARG A 60 -7.59 -0.35 -11.74
N ARG A 61 -8.34 0.14 -12.74
CA ARG A 61 -8.79 -0.68 -13.85
C ARG A 61 -7.64 -0.85 -14.85
N TRP A 62 -7.59 -1.97 -15.57
CA TRP A 62 -6.55 -2.22 -16.57
C TRP A 62 -6.62 -1.27 -17.80
N GLY A 63 -7.62 -0.40 -17.87
CA GLY A 63 -7.86 0.57 -18.95
C GLY A 63 -7.67 2.03 -18.53
N TYR A 64 -6.63 2.33 -17.75
CA TYR A 64 -6.16 3.69 -17.36
C TYR A 64 -6.92 4.38 -16.23
N ASP A 65 -8.21 4.10 -16.05
CA ASP A 65 -9.02 4.80 -15.04
C ASP A 65 -8.79 4.27 -13.61
N PHE A 66 -8.90 5.19 -12.65
CA PHE A 66 -8.91 4.90 -11.23
C PHE A 66 -10.31 5.19 -10.68
N LEU A 67 -10.81 4.31 -9.83
CA LEU A 67 -12.10 4.48 -9.15
C LEU A 67 -11.82 4.69 -7.66
N SER A 68 -12.41 5.72 -7.08
CA SER A 68 -12.56 5.79 -5.63
C SER A 68 -13.85 5.09 -5.25
N VAL A 69 -13.76 4.18 -4.30
CA VAL A 69 -14.87 3.38 -3.79
C VAL A 69 -14.94 3.58 -2.29
N ASN A 70 -16.10 3.91 -1.76
CA ASN A 70 -16.28 3.94 -0.32
C ASN A 70 -16.12 2.52 0.23
N TYR A 71 -15.16 2.28 1.11
CA TYR A 71 -14.79 0.91 1.46
C TYR A 71 -15.85 0.15 2.29
N ASP A 72 -16.75 0.87 2.96
CA ASP A 72 -17.79 0.31 3.83
C ASP A 72 -19.03 -0.11 3.02
N SER A 73 -19.58 0.83 2.23
CA SER A 73 -20.71 0.56 1.32
C SER A 73 -20.30 -0.15 0.02
N LEU A 74 -19.00 -0.14 -0.29
CA LEU A 74 -18.39 -0.63 -1.52
C LEU A 74 -18.97 0.01 -2.80
N LYS A 75 -19.63 1.17 -2.68
CA LYS A 75 -20.16 1.93 -3.82
C LYS A 75 -19.10 2.83 -4.42
N THR A 76 -19.05 2.87 -5.74
CA THR A 76 -18.17 3.80 -6.48
C THR A 76 -18.63 5.22 -6.19
N THR A 77 -17.73 6.04 -5.66
CA THR A 77 -18.02 7.43 -5.31
C THR A 77 -17.63 8.37 -6.43
N GLN A 78 -16.53 8.08 -7.13
CA GLN A 78 -16.00 8.92 -8.21
C GLN A 78 -15.01 8.16 -9.10
N VAL A 79 -14.97 8.51 -10.38
CA VAL A 79 -13.82 8.24 -11.25
C VAL A 79 -12.78 9.33 -10.96
N ILE A 80 -11.54 8.93 -10.69
CA ILE A 80 -10.42 9.85 -10.48
C ILE A 80 -9.41 9.65 -11.61
N ASN A 81 -8.91 10.76 -12.14
CA ASN A 81 -7.94 10.74 -13.22
C ASN A 81 -6.58 11.15 -12.64
N PRO A 82 -5.56 10.28 -12.74
CA PRO A 82 -4.21 10.68 -12.36
C PRO A 82 -3.70 11.79 -13.31
N PRO A 83 -2.70 12.58 -12.88
CA PRO A 83 -2.18 13.74 -13.62
C PRO A 83 -1.61 13.43 -15.02
N LEU A 84 -1.40 12.15 -15.36
CA LEU A 84 -0.92 11.69 -16.66
C LEU A 84 -1.96 10.76 -17.29
N THR A 85 -2.89 11.32 -18.06
CA THR A 85 -4.11 10.63 -18.52
C THR A 85 -3.90 9.60 -19.62
N ASN A 86 -2.70 9.53 -20.22
CA ASN A 86 -2.43 8.70 -21.41
C ASN A 86 -1.38 7.60 -21.19
N SER A 87 -1.04 7.29 -19.93
CA SER A 87 0.03 6.35 -19.58
C SER A 87 -0.50 5.22 -18.70
N ARG A 88 0.03 4.00 -18.86
CA ARG A 88 -0.29 2.91 -17.92
C ARG A 88 0.39 3.16 -16.58
N ILE A 89 -0.36 3.66 -15.63
CA ILE A 89 0.14 3.98 -14.29
C ILE A 89 0.01 2.76 -13.36
N LYS A 90 0.97 2.57 -12.47
CA LYS A 90 0.91 1.63 -11.33
C LYS A 90 1.07 2.38 -10.02
N ILE A 91 0.42 1.88 -8.98
CA ILE A 91 0.58 2.38 -7.61
C ILE A 91 1.79 1.67 -6.99
N LEU A 92 2.78 2.45 -6.55
CA LEU A 92 3.95 1.99 -5.80
C LEU A 92 3.65 1.85 -4.31
N GLY A 93 2.74 2.68 -3.80
CA GLY A 93 2.25 2.66 -2.43
C GLY A 93 1.32 3.83 -2.14
N SER A 94 0.58 3.72 -1.04
CA SER A 94 -0.34 4.73 -0.51
C SER A 94 0.02 5.02 0.93
N CYS A 95 0.18 6.30 1.29
CA CYS A 95 0.50 6.70 2.65
C CYS A 95 -0.08 8.09 2.93
N ASN A 96 -0.85 8.24 4.01
CA ASN A 96 -1.34 9.53 4.51
C ASN A 96 -2.07 10.41 3.46
N GLY A 97 -2.72 9.78 2.49
CA GLY A 97 -3.42 10.45 1.40
C GLY A 97 -2.55 10.90 0.24
N LEU A 98 -1.29 10.47 0.21
CA LEU A 98 -0.43 10.52 -0.96
C LEU A 98 -0.33 9.15 -1.62
N LEU A 99 -0.41 9.13 -2.95
CA LEU A 99 -0.10 7.98 -3.79
C LEU A 99 1.25 8.19 -4.46
N ALA A 100 2.14 7.23 -4.32
CA ALA A 100 3.34 7.14 -5.16
C ALA A 100 3.01 6.33 -6.40
N LEU A 101 3.24 6.91 -7.57
CA LEU A 101 2.82 6.38 -8.86
C LEU A 101 4.02 6.26 -9.80
N ILE A 102 3.99 5.26 -10.69
CA ILE A 102 4.95 5.12 -11.79
C ILE A 102 4.20 4.91 -13.10
N ASP A 103 4.66 5.54 -14.17
CA ASP A 103 4.10 5.34 -15.52
C ASP A 103 4.89 4.31 -16.34
N ASP A 104 4.53 4.16 -17.62
CA ASP A 104 5.18 3.25 -18.56
C ASP A 104 6.52 3.76 -19.10
N LYS A 105 6.91 5.00 -18.78
CA LYS A 105 8.20 5.61 -19.08
C LYS A 105 9.11 5.65 -17.85
N ASP A 106 8.78 4.87 -16.82
CA ASP A 106 9.47 4.82 -15.52
C ASP A 106 9.55 6.18 -14.80
N ARG A 107 8.67 7.13 -15.13
CA ARG A 107 8.56 8.40 -14.41
C ARG A 107 7.79 8.18 -13.13
N ILE A 108 8.37 8.61 -12.01
CA ILE A 108 7.77 8.50 -10.69
C ILE A 108 7.19 9.84 -10.30
N PHE A 109 5.99 9.84 -9.72
CA PHE A 109 5.35 11.04 -9.21
C PHE A 109 4.53 10.74 -7.96
N LEU A 110 4.45 11.73 -7.08
CA LEU A 110 3.51 11.73 -5.97
C LEU A 110 2.23 12.45 -6.40
N TRP A 111 1.10 11.94 -5.95
CA TRP A 111 -0.20 12.52 -6.24
C TRP A 111 -1.08 12.50 -4.99
N ASN A 112 -1.72 13.62 -4.71
CA ASN A 112 -2.82 13.71 -3.76
C ASN A 112 -4.14 13.82 -4.56
N PRO A 113 -4.92 12.73 -4.71
CA PRO A 113 -6.22 12.75 -5.38
C PRO A 113 -7.21 13.78 -4.81
N SER A 114 -7.19 14.00 -3.49
CA SER A 114 -8.15 14.85 -2.79
C SER A 114 -7.91 16.34 -3.10
N THR A 115 -6.66 16.77 -3.11
CA THR A 115 -6.27 18.15 -3.46
C THR A 115 -5.98 18.34 -4.95
N ARG A 116 -5.92 17.25 -5.72
CA ARG A 116 -5.56 17.18 -7.15
C ARG A 116 -4.16 17.72 -7.46
N LYS A 117 -3.29 17.81 -6.46
CA LYS A 117 -1.90 18.23 -6.61
C LYS A 117 -1.01 17.03 -6.89
N SER A 118 0.00 17.22 -7.74
CA SER A 118 0.99 16.19 -8.07
C SER A 118 2.38 16.79 -8.19
N GLN A 119 3.40 15.97 -7.96
CA GLN A 119 4.80 16.33 -8.07
C GLN A 119 5.55 15.18 -8.76
N VAL A 120 6.24 15.49 -9.86
CA VAL A 120 7.15 14.53 -10.51
C VAL A 120 8.44 14.47 -9.70
N LEU A 121 8.92 13.27 -9.45
CA LEU A 121 10.17 13.04 -8.73
C LEU A 121 11.35 13.09 -9.71
N PRO A 122 12.55 13.54 -9.28
CA PRO A 122 13.75 13.45 -10.10
C PRO A 122 14.03 11.99 -10.47
N SER A 123 14.48 11.77 -11.70
CA SER A 123 14.97 10.45 -12.13
C SER A 123 16.27 10.11 -11.39
N THR A 124 16.57 8.82 -11.33
CA THR A 124 17.86 8.34 -10.81
C THR A 124 18.35 7.19 -11.67
N GLU A 125 19.63 7.25 -12.04
CA GLU A 125 20.27 6.23 -12.86
C GLU A 125 20.63 4.99 -12.05
N ILE A 126 20.89 3.88 -12.73
CA ILE A 126 21.40 2.64 -12.13
C ILE A 126 22.93 2.71 -12.18
N GLU A 127 23.60 2.59 -11.05
CA GLU A 127 25.06 2.82 -10.93
C GLU A 127 25.89 1.55 -11.14
N PHE A 128 25.29 0.44 -11.58
CA PHE A 128 26.00 -0.78 -11.95
C PHE A 128 25.77 -1.14 -13.42
N SER A 129 26.83 -1.61 -14.08
CA SER A 129 26.74 -2.16 -15.45
C SER A 129 25.99 -3.49 -15.41
N SER A 130 24.81 -3.58 -16.03
CA SER A 130 24.17 -4.87 -16.25
C SER A 130 24.99 -5.62 -17.31
N THR A 131 25.73 -6.64 -16.90
CA THR A 131 26.55 -7.46 -17.82
C THR A 131 25.70 -8.50 -18.57
N SER A 132 24.47 -8.77 -18.11
CA SER A 132 23.56 -9.69 -18.76
C SER A 132 22.80 -9.02 -19.91
N ILE A 133 23.05 -9.48 -21.13
CA ILE A 133 22.35 -9.06 -22.37
C ILE A 133 20.90 -9.59 -22.40
N SER A 134 20.56 -10.60 -21.58
CA SER A 134 19.31 -11.36 -21.71
C SER A 134 18.17 -10.90 -20.79
N SER A 135 18.41 -10.06 -19.78
CA SER A 135 17.33 -9.57 -18.90
C SER A 135 17.55 -8.15 -18.36
N ALA A 136 16.51 -7.32 -18.48
CA ALA A 136 16.49 -6.00 -17.86
C ALA A 136 16.47 -6.11 -16.33
N PRO A 137 17.13 -5.19 -15.60
CA PRO A 137 17.15 -5.22 -14.14
C PRO A 137 15.74 -5.11 -13.55
N SER A 138 15.49 -5.86 -12.49
CA SER A 138 14.25 -5.80 -11.74
C SER A 138 14.29 -4.68 -10.71
N THR A 139 13.28 -3.81 -10.73
CA THR A 139 13.14 -2.69 -9.78
C THR A 139 11.98 -2.92 -8.82
N TYR A 140 12.19 -2.59 -7.55
CA TYR A 140 11.27 -2.72 -6.44
C TYR A 140 11.16 -1.39 -5.71
N TYR A 141 9.99 -1.11 -5.17
CA TYR A 141 9.68 0.15 -4.52
C TYR A 141 9.01 -0.08 -3.17
N GLY A 142 9.05 0.92 -2.31
CA GLY A 142 8.19 1.03 -1.14
C GLY A 142 8.06 2.48 -0.73
N PHE A 143 6.84 2.92 -0.43
CA PHE A 143 6.53 4.32 -0.11
C PHE A 143 5.94 4.43 1.29
N GLY A 144 6.44 5.37 2.07
CA GLY A 144 5.91 5.60 3.41
C GLY A 144 6.32 6.93 4.01
N TYR A 145 5.75 7.21 5.17
CA TYR A 145 6.00 8.41 5.96
C TYR A 145 6.79 8.05 7.21
N GLU A 146 7.81 8.84 7.51
CA GLU A 146 8.62 8.74 8.70
C GLU A 146 8.27 9.92 9.63
N PRO A 147 7.68 9.66 10.82
CA PRO A 147 7.10 10.71 11.65
C PRO A 147 8.11 11.56 12.44
N ILE A 148 9.31 11.05 12.77
CA ILE A 148 10.27 11.77 13.61
C ILE A 148 10.91 12.91 12.81
N SER A 149 11.42 12.57 11.63
CA SER A 149 11.92 13.53 10.66
C SER A 149 10.81 14.14 9.84
N ASP A 150 9.52 13.79 10.01
CA ASP A 150 8.38 14.37 9.28
C ASP A 150 8.62 14.44 7.76
N ASP A 151 8.95 13.30 7.18
CA ASP A 151 9.34 13.18 5.78
C ASP A 151 8.69 11.97 5.10
N TYR A 152 8.34 12.14 3.84
CA TYR A 152 7.89 11.04 2.99
C TYR A 152 9.09 10.47 2.25
N LYS A 153 9.25 9.15 2.35
CA LYS A 153 10.37 8.44 1.75
C LYS A 153 9.87 7.43 0.73
N LEU A 154 10.59 7.35 -0.39
CA LEU A 154 10.40 6.31 -1.40
C LEU A 154 11.69 5.51 -1.53
N VAL A 155 11.64 4.24 -1.19
CA VAL A 155 12.75 3.29 -1.36
C VAL A 155 12.67 2.72 -2.76
N ARG A 156 13.80 2.67 -3.47
CA ARG A 156 13.99 1.99 -4.74
C ARG A 156 15.11 0.98 -4.59
N MET A 157 14.84 -0.28 -4.87
CA MET A 157 15.85 -1.34 -4.96
C MET A 157 15.90 -1.86 -6.39
N VAL A 158 17.10 -2.03 -6.93
CA VAL A 158 17.32 -2.58 -8.27
C VAL A 158 18.18 -3.82 -8.14
N GLN A 159 17.82 -4.88 -8.85
CA GLN A 159 18.55 -6.15 -8.88
C GLN A 159 18.74 -6.64 -10.32
N SER A 160 19.92 -7.16 -10.65
CA SER A 160 20.19 -7.82 -11.93
C SER A 160 20.96 -9.11 -11.71
N HIS A 161 20.67 -10.13 -12.52
CA HIS A 161 21.42 -11.38 -12.50
C HIS A 161 22.86 -11.14 -12.98
N GLY A 162 23.83 -11.70 -12.23
CA GLY A 162 25.22 -11.76 -12.68
C GLY A 162 25.41 -12.80 -13.78
N ASN A 163 26.61 -12.81 -14.39
CA ASN A 163 26.94 -13.73 -15.49
C ASN A 163 26.99 -15.21 -15.07
N ASN A 164 27.27 -15.49 -13.80
CA ASN A 164 27.23 -16.82 -13.22
C ASN A 164 26.11 -16.79 -12.18
N ASP A 165 25.06 -17.60 -12.38
CA ASP A 165 23.74 -17.53 -11.71
C ASP A 165 23.76 -17.40 -10.17
N GLU A 166 24.89 -17.63 -9.51
CA GLU A 166 25.12 -17.54 -8.06
C GLU A 166 25.13 -16.12 -7.48
N TYR A 167 25.45 -15.09 -8.28
CA TYR A 167 25.57 -13.71 -7.80
C TYR A 167 24.58 -12.78 -8.51
N PHE A 168 24.16 -11.72 -7.82
CA PHE A 168 23.33 -10.66 -8.39
C PHE A 168 23.91 -9.29 -8.03
N HIS A 169 23.79 -8.34 -8.95
CA HIS A 169 24.06 -6.94 -8.65
C HIS A 169 22.86 -6.35 -7.93
N SER A 170 23.11 -5.50 -6.94
CA SER A 170 22.04 -4.77 -6.28
C SER A 170 22.42 -3.34 -5.97
N GLU A 171 21.43 -2.46 -6.03
CA GLU A 171 21.49 -1.09 -5.59
C GLU A 171 20.23 -0.78 -4.80
N ALA A 172 20.38 0.00 -3.73
CA ALA A 172 19.26 0.57 -3.01
C ALA A 172 19.44 2.08 -2.85
N LYS A 173 18.37 2.83 -3.13
CA LYS A 173 18.30 4.28 -3.00
C LYS A 173 17.04 4.68 -2.25
N VAL A 174 17.12 5.77 -1.50
CA VAL A 174 15.98 6.38 -0.80
C VAL A 174 15.82 7.80 -1.32
N TYR A 175 14.62 8.11 -1.78
CA TYR A 175 14.21 9.47 -2.05
C TYR A 175 13.58 10.07 -0.80
N SER A 176 13.92 11.32 -0.50
CA SER A 176 13.31 12.13 0.55
C SER A 176 12.50 13.26 -0.09
N LEU A 177 11.21 13.36 0.25
CA LEU A 177 10.35 14.41 -0.27
C LEU A 177 10.81 15.79 0.22
N ARG A 178 11.21 15.89 1.49
CA ARG A 178 11.71 17.12 2.09
C ARG A 178 12.91 17.70 1.36
N SER A 179 13.91 16.86 1.06
CA SER A 179 15.14 17.30 0.39
C SER A 179 15.04 17.25 -1.14
N ASN A 180 13.97 16.65 -1.67
CA ASN A 180 13.73 16.47 -3.11
C ASN A 180 14.90 15.79 -3.84
N CYS A 181 15.57 14.83 -3.20
CA CYS A 181 16.71 14.14 -3.78
C CYS A 181 16.73 12.65 -3.44
N TRP A 182 17.42 11.90 -4.30
CA TRP A 182 17.76 10.50 -4.07
C TRP A 182 19.12 10.41 -3.37
N ARG A 183 19.23 9.48 -2.42
CA ARG A 183 20.50 9.10 -1.79
C ARG A 183 20.68 7.59 -1.84
N ARG A 184 21.89 7.14 -2.15
CA ARG A 184 22.28 5.73 -2.07
C ARG A 184 22.34 5.27 -0.61
N ILE A 185 21.84 4.07 -0.35
CA ILE A 185 21.97 3.37 0.93
C ILE A 185 22.75 2.06 0.72
N LYS A 186 23.02 1.34 1.81
CA LYS A 186 23.73 0.06 1.76
C LYS A 186 23.00 -0.92 0.84
N ASP A 187 23.78 -1.59 -0.01
CA ASP A 187 23.27 -2.62 -0.91
C ASP A 187 22.62 -3.77 -0.14
N VAL A 188 21.62 -4.40 -0.75
CA VAL A 188 20.85 -5.48 -0.10
C VAL A 188 21.49 -6.85 -0.33
N CYS A 189 21.58 -7.64 0.73
CA CYS A 189 22.10 -9.02 0.71
C CYS A 189 20.97 -10.06 0.66
N PHE A 190 19.90 -9.77 -0.08
CA PHE A 190 18.76 -10.67 -0.30
C PHE A 190 18.24 -10.49 -1.71
N TYR A 191 17.58 -11.51 -2.24
CA TYR A 191 17.07 -11.57 -3.60
C TYR A 191 15.54 -11.50 -3.65
N LEU A 192 14.99 -10.75 -4.59
CA LEU A 192 13.55 -10.60 -4.78
C LEU A 192 13.09 -11.35 -6.03
N LYS A 193 12.70 -12.64 -5.94
CA LYS A 193 12.28 -13.43 -7.12
C LYS A 193 10.93 -13.02 -7.72
N PHE A 194 10.12 -12.18 -7.07
CA PHE A 194 8.71 -12.02 -7.41
C PHE A 194 8.37 -10.77 -8.21
N ASN A 195 7.39 -10.92 -9.10
CA ASN A 195 6.69 -9.81 -9.79
C ASN A 195 5.95 -8.84 -8.85
N ARG A 196 5.90 -9.10 -7.54
CA ARG A 196 5.36 -8.14 -6.56
C ARG A 196 6.44 -7.16 -6.17
N LYS A 197 6.50 -6.08 -6.93
CA LYS A 197 7.55 -5.06 -6.86
C LYS A 197 7.37 -4.02 -5.75
N PHE A 198 6.34 -4.13 -4.89
CA PHE A 198 5.95 -3.06 -3.98
C PHE A 198 5.93 -3.52 -2.52
N GLY A 199 6.54 -2.72 -1.64
CA GLY A 199 6.63 -2.96 -0.21
C GLY A 199 5.47 -2.34 0.54
N PHE A 200 5.09 -2.95 1.67
CA PHE A 200 3.96 -2.52 2.48
C PHE A 200 4.43 -1.85 3.77
N LEU A 201 3.87 -0.68 4.05
CA LEU A 201 4.19 0.10 5.25
C LEU A 201 3.39 -0.41 6.46
N ALA A 202 4.09 -0.88 7.49
CA ALA A 202 3.53 -1.18 8.81
C ALA A 202 4.58 -0.81 9.86
N ASN A 203 4.17 -0.35 11.05
CA ASN A 203 5.12 -0.05 12.15
C ASN A 203 6.35 0.79 11.72
N ASN A 204 6.15 1.85 10.92
CA ASN A 204 7.21 2.72 10.37
C ASN A 204 8.30 2.01 9.54
N ALA A 205 8.02 0.81 9.06
CA ALA A 205 8.92 0.05 8.21
C ALA A 205 8.21 -0.46 6.95
N LEU A 206 8.95 -0.52 5.85
CA LEU A 206 8.49 -1.10 4.59
C LEU A 206 8.88 -2.57 4.53
N HIS A 207 7.95 -3.43 4.14
CA HIS A 207 8.13 -4.88 4.21
C HIS A 207 8.07 -5.55 2.85
N TRP A 208 8.95 -6.52 2.62
CA TRP A 208 8.98 -7.37 1.44
C TRP A 208 9.22 -8.83 1.81
N MET A 209 8.66 -9.71 0.98
CA MET A 209 9.02 -11.13 0.99
C MET A 209 10.21 -11.35 0.04
N VAL A 210 11.29 -11.91 0.57
CA VAL A 210 12.58 -12.02 -0.09
C VAL A 210 13.15 -13.43 0.05
N PHE A 211 14.26 -13.70 -0.62
CA PHE A 211 15.04 -14.92 -0.54
C PHE A 211 16.46 -14.57 -0.16
N LYS A 212 17.21 -15.51 0.43
CA LYS A 212 18.62 -15.26 0.73
C LYS A 212 19.46 -15.18 -0.54
N THR A 213 19.16 -16.00 -1.54
CA THR A 213 19.89 -16.08 -2.82
C THR A 213 18.94 -16.31 -4.00
N PRO A 214 19.40 -16.13 -5.25
CA PRO A 214 18.63 -16.48 -6.45
C PRO A 214 18.20 -17.94 -6.54
N GLN A 215 18.91 -18.86 -5.88
CA GLN A 215 18.62 -20.31 -5.86
C GLN A 215 17.71 -20.70 -4.69
N SER A 216 17.77 -19.98 -3.57
CA SER A 216 17.01 -20.31 -2.36
C SER A 216 15.51 -20.39 -2.62
N ASP A 217 14.84 -21.45 -2.19
CA ASP A 217 13.37 -21.56 -2.21
C ASP A 217 12.72 -21.10 -0.89
N ASN A 218 13.54 -20.96 0.15
CA ASN A 218 13.11 -20.46 1.45
C ASN A 218 12.83 -18.96 1.38
N ARG A 219 11.58 -18.59 1.65
CA ARG A 219 11.16 -17.19 1.73
C ARG A 219 11.43 -16.64 3.12
N ASN A 220 11.84 -15.39 3.16
CA ASN A 220 12.16 -14.63 4.35
C ASN A 220 11.39 -13.31 4.31
N LEU A 221 11.15 -12.72 5.47
CA LEU A 221 10.55 -11.40 5.59
C LEU A 221 11.65 -10.40 5.93
N VAL A 222 11.69 -9.29 5.20
CA VAL A 222 12.58 -8.16 5.52
C VAL A 222 11.75 -6.90 5.74
N GLY A 223 12.10 -6.14 6.77
CA GLY A 223 11.61 -4.80 7.03
C GLY A 223 12.73 -3.78 6.81
N PHE A 224 12.42 -2.66 6.17
CA PHE A 224 13.27 -1.48 6.07
C PHE A 224 12.71 -0.39 6.98
N ASN A 225 13.42 -0.08 8.06
CA ASN A 225 13.01 0.97 8.99
C ASN A 225 13.22 2.35 8.34
N LEU A 226 12.18 3.17 8.22
CA LEU A 226 12.28 4.45 7.54
C LEU A 226 13.11 5.50 8.32
N GLY A 227 13.18 5.37 9.64
CA GLY A 227 13.91 6.28 10.53
C GLY A 227 15.41 5.99 10.52
N SER A 228 15.80 4.75 10.83
CA SER A 228 17.21 4.33 10.83
C SER A 228 17.76 4.03 9.44
N GLU A 229 16.90 3.83 8.45
CA GLU A 229 17.25 3.43 7.08
C GLU A 229 18.03 2.12 6.99
N GLU A 230 17.67 1.17 7.84
CA GLU A 230 18.29 -0.16 7.91
C GLU A 230 17.32 -1.27 7.54
N PHE A 231 17.83 -2.27 6.85
CA PHE A 231 17.12 -3.53 6.62
C PHE A 231 17.31 -4.48 7.79
N ARG A 232 16.23 -5.14 8.22
CA ARG A 232 16.25 -6.18 9.25
C ARG A 232 15.38 -7.35 8.83
N PHE A 233 15.91 -8.56 8.98
CA PHE A 233 15.12 -9.77 8.81
C PHE A 233 14.16 -9.92 9.98
N LEU A 234 12.95 -10.35 9.66
CA LEU A 234 11.92 -10.66 10.64
C LEU A 234 11.61 -12.15 10.56
N GLU A 235 11.41 -12.76 11.72
CA GLU A 235 11.03 -14.15 11.80
C GLU A 235 9.55 -14.33 11.42
N LEU A 236 9.30 -15.37 10.61
CA LEU A 236 7.96 -15.80 10.23
C LEU A 236 7.39 -16.72 11.33
N PRO A 237 6.06 -16.83 11.46
CA PRO A 237 5.46 -17.83 12.34
C PRO A 237 5.80 -19.26 11.89
N ASP A 238 5.76 -20.24 12.81
CA ASP A 238 6.22 -21.63 12.61
C ASP A 238 5.32 -22.50 11.69
N PHE A 239 4.50 -21.91 10.82
CA PHE A 239 3.61 -22.67 9.94
C PHE A 239 4.38 -23.38 8.81
N CYS A 240 3.95 -24.59 8.43
CA CYS A 240 4.58 -25.40 7.38
C CYS A 240 4.62 -24.67 6.03
N LEU A 241 5.73 -24.00 5.74
CA LEU A 241 6.01 -23.35 4.46
C LEU A 241 5.92 -24.34 3.28
N ASP A 242 6.14 -25.64 3.55
CA ASP A 242 6.19 -26.71 2.56
C ASP A 242 4.83 -27.02 1.89
N LYS A 243 3.70 -26.60 2.49
CA LYS A 243 2.35 -26.89 1.99
C LYS A 243 1.64 -25.69 1.35
N LEU A 244 2.31 -24.55 1.24
CA LEU A 244 1.70 -23.30 0.78
C LEU A 244 1.60 -23.20 -0.75
N PHE A 245 0.44 -22.78 -1.25
CA PHE A 245 0.36 -22.31 -2.65
C PHE A 245 0.67 -20.85 -2.78
N TRP A 246 0.23 -20.07 -1.79
CA TRP A 246 0.36 -18.64 -1.82
C TRP A 246 0.51 -18.10 -0.42
N PHE A 247 1.30 -17.06 -0.31
CA PHE A 247 1.26 -16.17 0.85
C PHE A 247 1.57 -14.75 0.38
N GLY A 248 1.20 -13.81 1.22
CA GLY A 248 1.46 -12.40 1.01
C GLY A 248 1.51 -11.67 2.33
N ILE A 249 2.09 -10.49 2.28
CA ILE A 249 2.09 -9.55 3.39
C ILE A 249 1.23 -8.35 3.01
N LYS A 250 0.61 -7.73 4.01
CA LYS A 250 -0.10 -6.46 3.88
C LYS A 250 -0.09 -5.76 5.24
N ALA A 251 -0.38 -4.47 5.24
CA ALA A 251 -0.67 -3.74 6.46
C ALA A 251 -2.18 -3.63 6.65
N MET A 252 -2.67 -3.84 7.86
CA MET A 252 -4.08 -3.67 8.21
C MET A 252 -4.17 -3.04 9.60
N GLY A 253 -4.79 -1.87 9.71
CA GLY A 253 -4.90 -1.16 10.99
C GLY A 253 -3.55 -0.74 11.59
N GLY A 254 -2.50 -0.61 10.77
CA GLY A 254 -1.14 -0.31 11.23
C GLY A 254 -0.29 -1.55 11.55
N ASP A 255 -0.92 -2.69 11.81
CA ASP A 255 -0.26 -3.96 12.08
C ASP A 255 0.24 -4.63 10.79
N LEU A 256 1.34 -5.39 10.90
CA LEU A 256 1.82 -6.25 9.83
C LEU A 256 1.02 -7.55 9.81
N CYS A 257 0.40 -7.82 8.66
CA CYS A 257 -0.36 -9.04 8.42
C CYS A 257 0.35 -9.95 7.44
N LEU A 258 0.29 -11.24 7.71
CA LEU A 258 0.69 -12.29 6.80
C LEU A 258 -0.52 -13.15 6.47
N THR A 259 -0.83 -13.27 5.18
CA THR A 259 -1.88 -14.16 4.69
C THR A 259 -1.24 -15.39 4.07
N ALA A 260 -1.72 -16.57 4.44
CA ALA A 260 -1.28 -17.85 3.93
C ALA A 260 -2.47 -18.61 3.32
N THR A 261 -2.24 -19.24 2.18
CA THR A 261 -3.24 -20.05 1.49
C THR A 261 -2.64 -21.40 1.10
N TYR A 262 -3.28 -22.47 1.55
CA TYR A 262 -2.80 -23.85 1.39
C TYR A 262 -3.95 -24.85 1.20
N ARG A 263 -3.65 -26.05 0.70
CA ARG A 263 -4.65 -27.10 0.47
C ARG A 263 -4.67 -28.03 1.65
N GLU A 264 -5.88 -28.30 2.09
CA GLU A 264 -6.22 -29.47 2.86
C GLU A 264 -6.97 -30.46 1.98
N ILE A 265 -7.17 -31.69 2.47
CA ILE A 265 -7.72 -32.82 1.71
C ILE A 265 -8.97 -32.41 0.91
N ASN A 266 -9.88 -31.68 1.56
CA ASN A 266 -11.19 -31.30 1.00
C ASN A 266 -11.44 -29.79 0.86
N ASN A 267 -10.48 -28.92 1.21
CA ASN A 267 -10.66 -27.46 1.12
C ASN A 267 -9.37 -26.71 0.76
N VAL A 268 -9.52 -25.44 0.38
CA VAL A 268 -8.42 -24.48 0.42
C VAL A 268 -8.61 -23.61 1.66
N VAL A 269 -7.60 -23.56 2.53
CA VAL A 269 -7.63 -22.76 3.75
C VAL A 269 -6.97 -21.42 3.49
N VAL A 270 -7.57 -20.36 4.03
CA VAL A 270 -6.96 -19.03 4.09
C VAL A 270 -6.80 -18.64 5.55
N ASP A 271 -5.55 -18.47 5.97
CA ASP A 271 -5.18 -17.99 7.30
C ASP A 271 -4.61 -16.57 7.23
N VAL A 272 -4.96 -15.74 8.20
CA VAL A 272 -4.30 -14.44 8.42
C VAL A 272 -3.70 -14.40 9.81
N TRP A 273 -2.42 -14.11 9.84
CA TRP A 273 -1.61 -13.88 11.02
C TRP A 273 -1.35 -12.39 11.16
N ILE A 274 -1.42 -11.88 12.38
CA ILE A 274 -1.13 -10.49 12.72
C ILE A 274 0.01 -10.47 13.73
N MET A 275 1.06 -9.70 13.45
CA MET A 275 2.16 -9.48 14.38
C MET A 275 1.75 -8.39 15.38
N LYS A 276 1.51 -8.77 16.64
CA LYS A 276 1.05 -7.84 17.68
C LYS A 276 2.16 -7.03 18.33
N GLU A 277 3.36 -7.60 18.39
CA GLU A 277 4.54 -6.90 18.86
C GLU A 277 5.57 -6.93 17.73
N TYR A 278 5.89 -5.74 17.21
CA TYR A 278 6.70 -5.64 16.01
C TYR A 278 8.10 -6.23 16.22
N GLY A 279 8.48 -7.17 15.35
CA GLY A 279 9.77 -7.86 15.41
C GLY A 279 9.83 -9.08 16.32
N VAL A 280 8.77 -9.38 17.08
CA VAL A 280 8.74 -10.52 18.01
C VAL A 280 8.00 -11.70 17.38
N LYS A 281 8.71 -12.79 17.11
CA LYS A 281 8.16 -14.00 16.47
C LYS A 281 6.95 -14.57 17.22
N GLN A 282 7.03 -14.64 18.55
CA GLN A 282 5.98 -15.22 19.39
C GLN A 282 4.70 -14.38 19.42
N SER A 283 4.74 -13.14 18.93
CA SER A 283 3.59 -12.24 18.87
C SER A 283 2.71 -12.44 17.63
N TRP A 284 3.10 -13.33 16.71
CA TRP A 284 2.27 -13.70 15.58
C TRP A 284 1.04 -14.47 16.08
N ILE A 285 -0.14 -13.86 15.93
CA ILE A 285 -1.41 -14.49 16.30
C ILE A 285 -2.20 -14.80 15.04
N LYS A 286 -2.65 -16.05 14.88
CA LYS A 286 -3.64 -16.41 13.86
C LYS A 286 -4.98 -15.82 14.27
N SER A 287 -5.36 -14.72 13.62
CA SER A 287 -6.59 -13.98 13.97
C SER A 287 -7.78 -14.36 13.11
N ILE A 288 -7.55 -14.83 11.88
CA ILE A 288 -8.60 -15.14 10.91
C ILE A 288 -8.26 -16.45 10.22
N SER A 289 -9.26 -17.32 10.05
CA SER A 289 -9.16 -18.55 9.28
C SER A 289 -10.52 -18.86 8.64
N TRP A 290 -10.52 -19.24 7.36
CA TRP A 290 -11.71 -19.78 6.71
C TRP A 290 -11.36 -20.74 5.57
N ASN A 291 -12.37 -21.52 5.16
CA ASN A 291 -12.28 -22.48 4.06
C ASN A 291 -12.94 -21.93 2.81
N GLU A 292 -12.21 -21.93 1.70
CA GLU A 292 -12.76 -21.72 0.36
C GLU A 292 -13.15 -23.10 -0.25
N PRO A 293 -14.32 -23.21 -0.92
CA PRO A 293 -14.75 -24.46 -1.52
C PRO A 293 -13.80 -24.97 -2.60
N HIS A 294 -13.58 -26.29 -2.64
CA HIS A 294 -12.65 -26.98 -3.56
C HIS A 294 -12.96 -26.85 -5.05
N ASN A 295 -14.17 -26.44 -5.44
CA ASN A 295 -14.62 -26.37 -6.84
C ASN A 295 -13.94 -25.26 -7.66
N ILE A 296 -12.94 -24.58 -7.11
CA ILE A 296 -12.17 -23.56 -7.80
C ILE A 296 -10.85 -24.21 -8.21
N SER A 297 -10.69 -24.46 -9.51
CA SER A 297 -9.42 -24.94 -10.12
C SER A 297 -8.24 -23.99 -9.87
N ASP A 298 -8.52 -22.76 -9.43
CA ASP A 298 -7.57 -21.67 -9.24
C ASP A 298 -7.21 -21.48 -7.77
N SER A 299 -5.94 -21.23 -7.49
CA SER A 299 -5.50 -20.88 -6.14
C SER A 299 -5.92 -19.44 -5.78
N PRO A 300 -6.80 -19.24 -4.77
CA PRO A 300 -7.19 -17.92 -4.35
C PRO A 300 -6.02 -17.17 -3.71
N VAL A 301 -6.00 -15.87 -3.92
CA VAL A 301 -5.10 -14.92 -3.29
C VAL A 301 -5.97 -13.97 -2.49
N ALA A 302 -6.01 -14.16 -1.17
CA ALA A 302 -6.72 -13.27 -0.27
C ALA A 302 -5.78 -12.20 0.27
N ALA A 303 -6.23 -10.95 0.28
CA ALA A 303 -5.48 -9.84 0.86
C ALA A 303 -6.40 -9.05 1.80
N PRO A 304 -6.09 -8.96 3.11
CA PRO A 304 -6.83 -8.11 4.02
C PRO A 304 -6.62 -6.64 3.63
N LEU A 305 -7.68 -5.84 3.70
CA LEU A 305 -7.64 -4.43 3.29
C LEU A 305 -7.88 -3.47 4.44
N ALA A 306 -8.98 -3.66 5.19
CA ALA A 306 -9.41 -2.73 6.23
C ALA A 306 -10.42 -3.39 7.17
N PHE A 307 -10.54 -2.85 8.38
CA PHE A 307 -11.65 -3.13 9.29
C PHE A 307 -12.88 -2.30 8.91
N SER A 308 -14.08 -2.84 9.13
CA SER A 308 -15.33 -2.08 9.09
C SER A 308 -15.31 -0.93 10.10
N LYS A 309 -16.18 0.07 9.94
CA LYS A 309 -16.21 1.24 10.83
C LYS A 309 -16.40 0.90 12.32
N ASN A 310 -17.20 -0.13 12.61
CA ASN A 310 -17.45 -0.65 13.94
C ASN A 310 -16.41 -1.71 14.38
N GLY A 311 -15.42 -2.03 13.53
CA GLY A 311 -14.32 -2.93 13.85
C GLY A 311 -14.68 -4.42 13.95
N ASN A 312 -15.91 -4.82 13.64
CA ASN A 312 -16.36 -6.20 13.79
C ASN A 312 -16.18 -7.06 12.53
N LYS A 313 -15.86 -6.46 11.38
CA LYS A 313 -15.64 -7.14 10.10
C LYS A 313 -14.32 -6.72 9.49
N VAL A 314 -13.72 -7.60 8.68
CA VAL A 314 -12.53 -7.34 7.88
C VAL A 314 -12.85 -7.48 6.41
N LEU A 315 -12.52 -6.46 5.63
CA LEU A 315 -12.67 -6.47 4.18
C LEU A 315 -11.49 -7.19 3.55
N PHE A 316 -11.78 -8.17 2.70
CA PHE A 316 -10.79 -8.87 1.89
C PHE A 316 -11.01 -8.62 0.42
N ASN A 317 -9.91 -8.48 -0.33
CA ASN A 317 -9.90 -8.75 -1.76
C ASN A 317 -9.48 -10.20 -1.97
N ILE A 318 -10.32 -10.98 -2.65
CA ILE A 318 -10.00 -12.32 -3.12
C ILE A 318 -9.82 -12.24 -4.64
N ALA A 319 -8.59 -12.51 -5.08
CA ALA A 319 -8.25 -12.59 -6.50
C ALA A 319 -7.90 -14.03 -6.88
N TYR A 320 -8.36 -14.47 -8.04
CA TYR A 320 -8.04 -15.81 -8.57
C TYR A 320 -6.98 -15.67 -9.66
N LYS A 321 -5.87 -16.40 -9.52
CA LYS A 321 -4.85 -16.48 -10.57
C LYS A 321 -5.38 -17.37 -11.70
N TRP A 322 -5.79 -16.77 -12.81
CA TRP A 322 -6.01 -17.52 -14.04
C TRP A 322 -4.66 -18.00 -14.58
N CYS A 323 -4.43 -19.29 -14.50
CA CYS A 323 -3.47 -19.95 -15.36
C CYS A 323 -4.10 -19.96 -16.78
N HIS A 324 -3.47 -19.30 -17.75
CA HIS A 324 -3.73 -19.37 -19.19
C HIS A 324 -4.74 -18.40 -19.87
N LEU A 325 -5.63 -17.67 -19.18
CA LEU A 325 -6.47 -16.63 -19.83
C LEU A 325 -6.42 -15.30 -19.06
N ARG A 326 -6.17 -14.20 -19.77
CA ARG A 326 -5.77 -12.87 -19.28
C ARG A 326 -6.82 -12.09 -18.42
N LYS A 327 -7.65 -12.73 -17.59
CA LYS A 327 -8.64 -12.01 -16.76
C LYS A 327 -8.51 -12.41 -15.29
N ARG A 328 -7.78 -11.65 -14.46
CA ARG A 328 -7.84 -11.82 -12.99
C ARG A 328 -9.22 -11.37 -12.49
N GLY A 329 -10.08 -12.31 -12.12
CA GLY A 329 -11.32 -12.01 -11.40
C GLY A 329 -10.99 -11.65 -9.95
N GLY A 330 -11.28 -10.42 -9.51
CA GLY A 330 -11.21 -9.99 -8.12
C GLY A 330 -12.61 -9.79 -7.55
N LYS A 331 -12.84 -10.21 -6.30
CA LYS A 331 -14.08 -9.92 -5.56
C LYS A 331 -13.76 -9.40 -4.16
N PHE A 332 -14.68 -8.61 -3.61
CA PHE A 332 -14.64 -8.23 -2.21
C PHE A 332 -15.53 -9.13 -1.37
N VAL A 333 -15.04 -9.50 -0.20
CA VAL A 333 -15.82 -10.22 0.82
C VAL A 333 -15.58 -9.58 2.18
N TRP A 334 -16.60 -9.63 3.04
CA TRP A 334 -16.44 -9.31 4.45
C TRP A 334 -16.23 -10.60 5.23
N TYR A 335 -15.27 -10.60 6.14
CA TYR A 335 -15.14 -11.62 7.16
C TYR A 335 -15.65 -11.05 8.47
N ASP A 336 -16.70 -11.64 9.03
CA ASP A 336 -17.25 -11.24 10.33
C ASP A 336 -16.48 -11.92 11.47
N LEU A 337 -15.86 -11.12 12.33
CA LEU A 337 -14.96 -11.60 13.39
C LEU A 337 -15.73 -12.34 14.51
N GLY A 338 -17.00 -12.00 14.73
CA GLY A 338 -17.82 -12.62 15.78
C GLY A 338 -18.36 -13.99 15.37
N SER A 339 -18.95 -14.06 14.17
CA SER A 339 -19.51 -15.29 13.61
C SER A 339 -18.49 -16.16 12.87
N GLN A 340 -17.31 -15.63 12.56
CA GLN A 340 -16.24 -16.28 11.80
C GLN A 340 -16.69 -16.73 10.39
N ARG A 341 -17.56 -15.92 9.76
CA ARG A 341 -18.13 -16.23 8.44
C ARG A 341 -17.72 -15.22 7.38
N VAL A 342 -17.56 -15.72 6.16
CA VAL A 342 -17.36 -14.91 4.96
C VAL A 342 -18.71 -14.54 4.35
N GLU A 343 -18.93 -13.25 4.17
CA GLU A 343 -20.08 -12.66 3.49
C GLU A 343 -19.64 -12.13 2.13
N ASN A 344 -20.24 -12.65 1.06
CA ASN A 344 -19.96 -12.16 -0.29
C ASN A 344 -20.58 -10.78 -0.51
N VAL A 345 -19.81 -9.84 -1.05
CA VAL A 345 -20.34 -8.54 -1.47
C VAL A 345 -20.65 -8.59 -2.95
N GLY A 346 -21.93 -8.76 -3.28
CA GLY A 346 -22.39 -8.63 -4.67
C GLY A 346 -22.45 -7.16 -5.07
N ASN A 347 -21.49 -6.66 -5.86
CA ASN A 347 -21.58 -5.32 -6.43
C ASN A 347 -21.27 -5.28 -7.92
N ARG A 348 -22.28 -4.96 -8.73
CA ARG A 348 -22.18 -4.81 -10.19
C ARG A 348 -21.37 -3.59 -10.64
N GLN A 349 -21.12 -2.62 -9.76
CA GLN A 349 -20.35 -1.40 -10.07
C GLN A 349 -18.83 -1.61 -9.96
N ILE A 350 -18.39 -2.72 -9.34
CA ILE A 350 -16.97 -3.03 -9.16
C ILE A 350 -16.49 -3.78 -10.40
N PRO A 351 -15.38 -3.33 -11.03
CA PRO A 351 -14.85 -4.02 -12.20
C PRO A 351 -14.43 -5.45 -11.85
N THR A 352 -14.42 -6.34 -12.83
CA THR A 352 -14.03 -7.75 -12.61
C THR A 352 -12.53 -7.93 -12.41
N SER A 353 -11.70 -7.00 -12.88
CA SER A 353 -10.23 -7.05 -12.76
C SER A 353 -9.68 -5.69 -12.37
N PHE A 354 -9.00 -5.64 -11.23
CA PHE A 354 -8.43 -4.42 -10.66
C PHE A 354 -7.29 -4.72 -9.69
N ASP A 355 -6.41 -3.75 -9.49
CA ASP A 355 -5.59 -3.65 -8.29
C ASP A 355 -6.29 -2.74 -7.27
N VAL A 356 -6.04 -2.93 -5.98
CA VAL A 356 -6.70 -2.18 -4.90
C VAL A 356 -5.72 -1.76 -3.81
N ASP A 357 -5.80 -0.49 -3.47
CA ASP A 357 -5.06 0.13 -2.38
C ASP A 357 -6.02 0.89 -1.45
N LEU A 358 -5.75 0.83 -0.15
CA LEU A 358 -6.45 1.65 0.82
C LEU A 358 -5.90 3.07 0.74
N PHE A 359 -6.79 4.05 0.79
CA PHE A 359 -6.46 5.46 0.70
C PHE A 359 -7.27 6.24 1.73
N VAL A 360 -6.65 7.27 2.30
CA VAL A 360 -7.32 8.23 3.19
C VAL A 360 -7.28 9.58 2.51
N ASP A 361 -8.44 10.21 2.32
CA ASP A 361 -8.46 11.58 1.81
C ASP A 361 -7.69 12.48 2.77
N SER A 362 -6.80 13.33 2.24
CA SER A 362 -6.01 14.23 3.09
C SER A 362 -5.72 15.57 2.42
N LEU A 363 -5.42 16.56 3.26
CA LEU A 363 -4.95 17.88 2.86
C LEU A 363 -3.41 17.94 2.76
N VAL A 364 -2.71 16.81 2.83
CA VAL A 364 -1.24 16.77 2.85
C VAL A 364 -0.70 17.47 1.59
N PRO A 365 0.13 18.51 1.75
CA PRO A 365 0.69 19.24 0.63
C PRO A 365 1.79 18.41 -0.04
N LEU A 366 1.97 18.64 -1.33
CA LEU A 366 3.20 18.28 -2.05
C LEU A 366 4.02 19.54 -2.22
N ASN A 367 5.34 19.42 -2.32
CA ASN A 367 6.21 20.56 -2.55
C ASN A 367 5.86 21.16 -3.91
N SER A 368 5.08 22.24 -3.92
CA SER A 368 4.72 22.97 -5.12
C SER A 368 5.88 23.88 -5.53
N ASN A 369 7.05 23.31 -5.78
CA ASN A 369 8.21 23.98 -6.37
C ASN A 369 8.63 23.23 -7.63
N ALA A 370 7.86 23.45 -8.70
CA ALA A 370 8.31 23.26 -10.08
C ALA A 370 7.46 24.15 -11.01
N GLN A 371 7.55 25.47 -10.79
CA GLN A 371 7.45 26.42 -11.89
C GLN A 371 8.81 27.09 -12.01
N GLN A 372 9.59 26.64 -12.99
CA GLN A 372 10.44 27.46 -13.84
C GLN A 372 10.81 26.65 -15.09
#